data_AF-A0AAT9HUB4-F1
#
_entry.id   AF-A0AAT9HUB4-F1
#
_cell.length_a   1.000
_cell.length_b   1.000
_cell.length_c   1.000
_cell.angle_alpha   90.00
_cell.angle_beta   90.00
_cell.angle_gamma   90.00
#
_symmetry.space_group_name_H-M   'P 1'
#
loop_
_entity.id
_entity.type
_entity.pdbx_description
1 polymer ?
#
loop_
_entity_poly.entity_id
_entity_poly.type
_entity_poly.pdbx_seq_one_letter_code
_entity_poly.pdbx_strand_id
1 'polypeptide(L)'
;MGETREEVSDALKQLHEAGCELITITQYLRPSVRHHPVERWVKPHEFVEMKEEAEQIGFSGVMSGPLVRSSYRAGRLYGMAIEKRARTRPRRPSDAARSRPRHTAHHV
;
A
#
# COMPACT_ATOMS: atom_id res chain seq x y z
N MET A 1 17.26 12.28 -1.63
CA MET A 1 17.53 13.34 -0.62
C MET A 1 18.79 13.06 0.19
N GLY A 2 19.50 11.96 -0.07
CA GLY A 2 20.75 11.59 0.60
C GLY A 2 20.64 10.29 1.40
N GLU A 3 19.42 9.74 1.48
CA GLU A 3 19.10 8.51 2.18
C GLU A 3 19.80 7.27 1.60
N THR A 4 20.18 6.35 2.48
CA THR A 4 20.60 4.99 2.10
C THR A 4 19.39 4.05 1.98
N ARG A 5 19.62 2.85 1.44
CA ARG A 5 18.55 1.85 1.30
C ARG A 5 18.05 1.35 2.66
N GLU A 6 18.96 1.25 3.62
CA GLU A 6 18.74 0.80 5.00
C GLU A 6 17.91 1.83 5.78
N GLU A 7 18.21 3.12 5.63
CA GLU A 7 17.43 4.20 6.24
C GLU A 7 15.99 4.21 5.73
N VAL A 8 15.78 3.91 4.44
CA VAL A 8 14.44 3.77 3.86
C VAL A 8 13.71 2.56 4.46
N SER A 9 14.38 1.41 4.58
CA SER A 9 13.83 0.20 5.21
C SER A 9 13.40 0.46 6.66
N ASP A 10 14.23 1.14 7.44
CA ASP A 10 13.91 1.43 8.84
C ASP A 10 12.79 2.45 8.97
N ALA A 11 12.74 3.45 8.08
CA ALA A 11 11.61 4.37 8.01
C ALA A 11 10.29 3.65 7.68
N LEU A 12 10.29 2.68 6.76
CA LEU A 12 9.09 1.89 6.44
C LEU A 12 8.57 1.13 7.67
N LYS A 13 9.45 0.50 8.44
CA LYS A 13 9.09 -0.21 9.68
C LYS A 13 8.50 0.75 10.71
N GLN A 14 9.18 1.86 10.97
CA GLN A 14 8.76 2.87 11.95
C GLN A 14 7.40 3.49 11.58
N LEU A 15 7.17 3.79 10.30
CA LEU A 15 5.88 4.28 9.83
C LEU A 15 4.76 3.27 10.07
N HIS A 16 5.02 1.99 9.77
CA HIS A 16 4.04 0.94 10.00
C HIS A 16 3.74 0.74 11.49
N GLU A 17 4.78 0.73 12.35
CA GLU A 17 4.64 0.66 13.82
C GLU A 17 3.83 1.83 14.38
N ALA A 18 3.95 3.02 13.77
CA ALA A 18 3.15 4.20 14.11
C ALA A 18 1.68 4.12 13.63
N GLY A 19 1.27 3.01 13.00
CA GLY A 19 -0.10 2.80 12.49
C GLY A 19 -0.33 3.35 11.09
N CYS A 20 0.72 3.68 10.33
CA CYS A 20 0.57 4.07 8.94
C CYS A 20 0.10 2.88 8.09
N GLU A 21 -1.02 3.03 7.41
CA GLU A 21 -1.59 1.95 6.59
C GLU A 21 -1.30 2.09 5.09
N LEU A 22 -1.10 3.31 4.60
CA LEU A 22 -0.91 3.60 3.17
C LEU A 22 0.41 4.32 2.98
N ILE A 23 1.21 3.86 2.02
CA ILE A 23 2.51 4.47 1.74
C ILE A 23 2.71 4.72 0.25
N THR A 24 3.30 5.88 -0.06
CA THR A 24 3.77 6.22 -1.39
C THR A 24 5.28 6.44 -1.37
N ILE A 25 6.02 5.74 -2.24
CA ILE A 25 7.48 5.84 -2.37
C ILE A 25 7.80 6.46 -3.73
N THR A 26 8.61 7.52 -3.75
CA THR A 26 8.75 8.37 -4.94
C THR A 26 10.16 8.93 -5.13
N GLN A 27 10.47 9.35 -6.36
CA GLN A 27 11.69 10.09 -6.66
C GLN A 27 11.54 11.56 -6.29
N TYR A 28 12.52 12.07 -5.55
CA TYR A 28 12.68 13.51 -5.38
C TYR A 28 13.05 14.16 -6.72
N LEU A 29 12.20 15.07 -7.20
CA LEU A 29 12.49 15.93 -8.35
C LEU A 29 12.74 17.34 -7.84
N ARG A 30 13.97 17.80 -8.01
CA ARG A 30 14.41 19.14 -7.62
C ARG A 30 13.64 20.20 -8.43
N PRO A 31 12.83 21.08 -7.81
CA PRO A 31 12.04 22.07 -8.56
C PRO A 31 12.88 23.18 -9.19
N SER A 32 13.96 23.59 -8.52
CA SER A 32 14.88 24.62 -9.02
C SER A 32 16.26 24.49 -8.39
N VAL A 33 17.24 25.24 -8.91
CA VAL A 33 18.63 25.27 -8.41
C VAL A 33 18.79 25.78 -6.97
N ARG A 34 17.74 26.36 -6.38
CA ARG A 34 17.75 26.79 -4.97
C ARG A 34 17.31 25.69 -3.99
N HIS A 35 16.71 24.62 -4.50
CA HIS A 35 16.27 23.49 -3.67
C HIS A 35 17.39 22.47 -3.50
N HIS A 36 17.21 21.56 -2.54
CA HIS A 36 18.13 20.47 -2.26
C HIS A 36 18.56 19.77 -3.57
N PRO A 37 19.86 19.48 -3.76
CA PRO A 37 20.31 18.75 -4.94
C PRO A 37 19.73 17.34 -4.99
N VAL A 38 19.62 16.77 -6.19
CA VAL A 38 19.32 15.34 -6.34
C VAL A 38 20.60 14.57 -6.09
N GLU A 39 20.71 13.92 -4.93
CA GLU A 39 21.86 13.07 -4.59
C GLU A 39 21.89 11.77 -5.41
N ARG A 40 20.71 11.22 -5.72
CA ARG A 40 20.57 9.93 -6.39
C ARG A 40 19.29 9.86 -7.21
N TRP A 41 19.42 9.22 -8.38
CA TRP A 41 18.29 8.75 -9.18
C TRP A 41 18.06 7.27 -8.90
N VAL A 42 16.96 6.96 -8.22
CA VAL A 42 16.61 5.59 -7.85
C VAL A 42 16.21 4.81 -9.09
N LYS A 43 16.75 3.60 -9.27
CA LYS A 43 16.46 2.80 -10.47
C LYS A 43 15.04 2.21 -10.39
N PRO A 44 14.36 1.95 -11.53
CA PRO A 44 13.01 1.40 -11.53
C PRO A 44 12.84 0.10 -10.73
N HIS A 45 13.82 -0.81 -10.75
CA HIS A 45 13.73 -2.07 -9.98
C HIS A 45 13.79 -1.85 -8.47
N GLU A 46 14.50 -0.84 -7.99
CA GLU A 46 14.58 -0.56 -6.56
C GLU A 46 13.24 -0.08 -6.01
N PHE A 47 12.43 0.61 -6.82
CA PHE A 47 11.04 0.92 -6.46
C PHE A 47 10.18 -0.35 -6.33
N VAL A 48 10.45 -1.38 -7.13
CA VAL A 48 9.77 -2.68 -7.03
C VAL A 48 10.17 -3.37 -5.73
N GLU A 49 11.47 -3.43 -5.42
CA GLU A 49 11.98 -4.02 -4.18
C GLU A 49 11.41 -3.31 -2.93
N MET A 50 11.40 -1.98 -2.91
CA MET A 50 10.82 -1.21 -1.80
C MET A 50 9.30 -1.42 -1.68
N LYS A 51 8.60 -1.63 -2.79
CA LYS A 51 7.18 -1.96 -2.77
C LYS A 51 6.96 -3.33 -2.12
N GLU A 52 7.69 -4.33 -2.57
CA GLU A 52 7.60 -5.70 -2.05
C GLU A 52 7.93 -5.74 -0.55
N GLU A 53 8.96 -5.02 -0.12
CA GLU A 53 9.29 -4.87 1.30
C GLU A 53 8.14 -4.24 2.09
N ALA A 54 7.57 -3.12 1.63
CA ALA A 54 6.45 -2.49 2.31
C ALA A 54 5.21 -3.42 2.37
N GLU A 55 4.95 -4.19 1.32
CA GLU A 55 3.87 -5.19 1.32
C GLU A 55 4.14 -6.31 2.34
N GLN A 56 5.40 -6.75 2.47
CA GLN A 56 5.83 -7.75 3.47
C GLN A 56 5.74 -7.21 4.92
N ILE A 57 6.09 -5.94 5.14
CA ILE A 57 5.98 -5.27 6.45
C ILE A 57 4.52 -5.25 6.93
N GLY A 58 3.56 -5.06 6.01
CA GLY A 58 2.14 -5.18 6.33
C GLY A 58 1.24 -4.06 5.81
N PHE A 59 1.80 -3.03 5.15
CA PHE A 59 1.03 -1.89 4.64
C PHE A 59 -0.22 -2.32 3.85
N SER A 60 -1.34 -1.68 4.12
CA SER A 60 -2.64 -1.98 3.50
C SER A 60 -2.72 -1.55 2.04
N GLY A 61 -1.93 -0.54 1.65
CA GLY A 61 -1.78 -0.10 0.28
C GLY A 61 -0.41 0.53 0.05
N VAL A 62 0.22 0.15 -1.06
CA VAL A 62 1.56 0.63 -1.43
C VAL A 62 1.55 1.12 -2.88
N MET A 63 2.07 2.32 -3.11
CA MET A 63 2.42 2.79 -4.46
C MET A 63 3.86 3.24 -4.49
N SER A 64 4.66 2.68 -5.39
CA SER A 64 6.08 2.95 -5.50
C SER A 64 6.45 3.21 -6.96
N GLY A 65 7.19 4.28 -7.21
CA GLY A 65 7.69 4.59 -8.54
C GLY A 65 8.16 6.04 -8.71
N PRO A 66 8.95 6.34 -9.75
CA PRO A 66 9.62 7.63 -9.88
C PRO A 66 8.66 8.82 -10.01
N LEU A 67 7.48 8.62 -10.60
CA LEU A 67 6.48 9.67 -10.81
C LEU A 67 5.28 9.57 -9.86
N VAL A 68 5.30 8.64 -8.90
CA VAL A 68 4.25 8.54 -7.88
C VAL A 68 4.25 9.83 -7.05
N ARG A 69 3.07 10.28 -6.61
CA ARG A 69 2.89 11.38 -5.66
C ARG A 69 1.85 10.96 -4.63
N SER A 70 1.78 11.68 -3.52
CA SER A 70 0.84 11.37 -2.42
C SER A 70 -0.61 11.24 -2.88
N SER A 71 -1.05 12.07 -3.84
CA SER A 71 -2.41 12.02 -4.40
C SER A 71 -2.55 11.14 -5.65
N TYR A 72 -1.44 10.65 -6.21
CA TYR A 72 -1.47 9.87 -7.45
C TYR A 72 -2.29 8.59 -7.24
N ARG A 73 -3.41 8.48 -7.97
CA ARG A 73 -4.34 7.34 -7.88
C ARG A 73 -4.76 7.02 -6.43
N ALA A 74 -4.90 8.04 -5.56
CA ALA A 74 -5.26 7.87 -4.16
C ALA A 74 -6.56 7.05 -3.95
N GLY A 75 -7.56 7.20 -4.83
CA GLY A 75 -8.77 6.38 -4.78
C GLY A 75 -8.52 4.88 -4.98
N ARG A 76 -7.58 4.51 -5.86
CA ARG A 76 -7.15 3.11 -6.05
C ARG A 76 -6.36 2.64 -4.82
N LEU A 77 -5.47 3.47 -4.29
CA LEU A 77 -4.68 3.16 -3.09
C LEU A 77 -5.59 2.88 -1.89
N TYR A 78 -6.61 3.71 -1.70
CA TYR A 78 -7.66 3.51 -0.70
C TYR A 78 -8.46 2.22 -0.95
N GLY A 79 -8.86 1.95 -2.20
CA GLY A 79 -9.56 0.72 -2.57
C GLY A 79 -8.78 -0.55 -2.19
N MET A 80 -7.48 -0.59 -2.47
CA MET A 80 -6.58 -1.70 -2.07
C MET A 80 -6.63 -1.95 -0.56
N ALA A 81 -6.62 -0.88 0.23
CA ALA A 81 -6.65 -0.96 1.68
C ALA A 81 -7.99 -1.49 2.21
N ILE A 82 -9.10 -0.99 1.65
CA ILE A 82 -10.44 -1.46 1.98
C ILE A 82 -10.59 -2.96 1.65
N GLU A 83 -10.10 -3.39 0.48
CA GLU A 83 -10.09 -4.81 0.11
C GLU A 83 -9.24 -5.66 1.05
N LYS A 84 -8.04 -5.19 1.42
CA LYS A 84 -7.16 -5.91 2.37
C LYS A 84 -7.85 -6.07 3.73
N ARG A 85 -8.45 -5.01 4.27
CA ARG A 85 -9.21 -5.03 5.53
C ARG A 85 -10.44 -5.95 5.46
N ALA A 86 -11.13 -5.99 4.32
CA ALA A 86 -12.27 -6.88 4.14
C ALA A 86 -11.86 -8.37 4.17
N ARG A 87 -10.68 -8.71 3.63
CA ARG A 87 -10.12 -10.06 3.65
C ARG A 87 -9.63 -10.50 5.03
N THR A 88 -9.10 -9.57 5.82
CA THR A 88 -8.55 -9.88 7.16
C THR A 88 -9.60 -9.84 8.27
N ARG A 89 -10.80 -9.31 8.01
CA ARG A 89 -11.89 -9.30 9.01
C ARG A 89 -12.44 -10.72 9.22
N PRO A 90 -12.49 -11.24 10.46
CA PRO A 90 -13.11 -12.53 10.71
C PRO A 90 -14.58 -12.53 10.25
N ARG A 91 -14.97 -13.55 9.48
CA ARG A 91 -16.37 -13.71 9.02
C ARG A 91 -17.27 -13.76 10.25
N ARG A 92 -18.27 -12.86 10.32
CA ARG A 92 -19.27 -12.94 11.37
C ARG A 92 -20.05 -14.26 11.20
N PRO A 93 -20.39 -14.96 12.29
CA PRO A 93 -21.20 -16.17 12.23
C PRO A 93 -22.52 -16.01 11.46
N SER A 94 -23.09 -14.80 11.46
CA SER A 94 -24.31 -14.44 10.73
C SER A 94 -24.20 -14.53 9.20
N ASP A 95 -23.00 -14.43 8.64
CA ASP A 95 -22.77 -14.39 7.20
C ASP A 95 -22.70 -15.80 6.59
N ALA A 96 -22.59 -16.85 7.41
CA ALA A 96 -22.65 -18.25 6.99
C ALA A 96 -24.10 -18.77 6.81
N ALA A 97 -25.08 -18.18 7.50
CA ALA A 97 -26.47 -18.64 7.47
C ALA A 97 -27.24 -18.23 6.19
N ARG A 98 -26.75 -17.23 5.44
CA ARG A 98 -27.41 -16.71 4.23
C ARG A 98 -27.06 -17.44 2.94
N SER A 99 -26.10 -18.38 2.95
CA SER A 99 -25.65 -19.09 1.75
C SER A 99 -26.24 -20.49 1.56
N ARG A 100 -27.28 -20.87 2.32
CA ARG A 100 -28.00 -22.12 2.03
C ARG A 100 -28.95 -21.90 0.84
N PRO A 101 -28.87 -22.70 -0.24
CA PRO A 101 -29.84 -22.62 -1.32
C PRO A 101 -31.23 -22.93 -0.75
N ARG A 102 -32.20 -22.03 -0.98
CA ARG A 102 -33.61 -22.31 -0.68
C ARG A 102 -34.06 -23.39 -1.65
N HIS A 103 -34.11 -24.64 -1.19
CA HIS A 103 -34.81 -25.70 -1.91
C HIS A 103 -36.28 -25.27 -2.02
N THR A 104 -36.69 -24.84 -3.21
CA THR A 104 -38.09 -24.69 -3.57
C THR A 104 -38.71 -26.08 -3.64
N ALA A 105 -39.36 -26.50 -2.56
CA ALA A 105 -40.30 -27.61 -2.60
C ALA A 105 -41.54 -27.15 -3.37
N HIS A 106 -41.63 -27.53 -4.65
CA HIS A 106 -42.91 -27.55 -5.33
C HIS A 106 -43.67 -28.77 -4.81
N HIS A 107 -44.79 -28.50 -4.16
CA HIS A 107 -45.81 -29.48 -3.80
C HIS A 107 -47.03 -29.23 -4.68
N VAL A 108 -47.66 -30.36 -5.04
CA VAL A 108 -48.89 -30.57 -5.83
C VAL A 108 -48.75 -30.48 -7.34
#